data_AF-A0A7R9ZPP5-F1
#
_entry.id   AF-A0A7R9ZPP5-F1
#
_cell.length_a   1.000
_cell.length_b   1.000
_cell.length_c   1.000
_cell.angle_alpha   90.00
_cell.angle_beta   90.00
_cell.angle_gamma   90.00
#
_symmetry.space_group_name_H-M   'P 1'
#
loop_
_entity.id
_entity.type
_entity.pdbx_description
1 polymer ?
#
loop_
_entity_poly.entity_id
_entity_poly.type
_entity_poly.pdbx_seq_one_letter_code
_entity_poly.pdbx_strand_id
1 'polypeptide(L)'
;MIRRQLPLVALSTSLLVVLFLLQCATVSSFHIAFQSVRCEPRCHRPSDRTCLHAAADADANDEAPEKIKGDALREKTGIRPSLHPTTINALAGALKTRATDTTSVLHKSNNAQPLDVAMAGASIASNFIVKRQENSDQDGMKLTVAEEQTIAGRVVGVLVRLEDLETTLYAKAAQVGWIDKFNEWGTFGVLKGEDALDIDDVNDKVKDDPLFAMTRAECLLGLFIDTVEIPQLQKGSNGVPDDSKIDFLDEDRREILLS
;
A
#
# COMPACT_ATOMS: atom_id res chain seq x y z
N MET A 1 -53.35 22.74 11.94
CA MET A 1 -51.94 23.08 12.20
C MET A 1 -51.19 21.80 12.55
N ILE A 2 -50.44 21.23 11.60
CA ILE A 2 -49.67 20.00 11.80
C ILE A 2 -48.19 20.39 11.67
N ARG A 3 -47.46 20.37 12.78
CA ARG A 3 -46.00 20.55 12.80
C ARG A 3 -45.35 19.22 12.45
N ARG A 4 -44.71 19.13 11.28
CA ARG A 4 -43.80 18.03 10.93
C ARG A 4 -42.43 18.32 11.55
N GLN A 5 -41.97 17.44 12.44
CA GLN A 5 -40.58 17.39 12.89
C GLN A 5 -39.75 16.63 11.84
N LEU A 6 -38.66 17.24 11.37
CA LEU A 6 -37.62 16.60 10.55
C LEU A 6 -36.53 16.02 11.46
N PRO A 7 -35.99 14.82 11.18
CA PRO A 7 -34.95 14.22 12.00
C PRO A 7 -33.58 14.86 11.69
N LEU A 8 -32.92 15.35 12.74
CA LEU A 8 -31.67 16.13 12.70
C LEU A 8 -30.42 15.26 12.97
N VAL A 9 -30.32 14.06 12.38
CA VAL A 9 -29.29 13.06 12.79
C VAL A 9 -28.29 12.66 11.70
N ALA A 10 -28.42 13.12 10.44
CA ALA A 10 -27.57 12.63 9.34
C ALA A 10 -26.32 13.48 9.00
N LEU A 11 -25.96 14.50 9.81
CA LEU A 11 -24.90 15.47 9.46
C LEU A 11 -23.59 15.35 10.25
N SER A 12 -23.46 14.36 11.14
CA SER A 12 -22.33 14.30 12.09
C SER A 12 -21.06 13.63 11.55
N THR A 13 -21.17 12.58 10.73
CA THR A 13 -20.01 11.77 10.33
C THR A 13 -19.20 12.40 9.20
N SER A 14 -19.85 13.02 8.21
CA SER A 14 -19.15 13.68 7.10
C SER A 14 -18.34 14.91 7.53
N LEU A 15 -18.78 15.62 8.58
CA LEU A 15 -18.06 16.79 9.09
C LEU A 15 -16.78 16.40 9.86
N LEU A 16 -16.81 15.26 10.57
CA LEU A 16 -15.66 14.73 11.30
C LEU A 16 -14.53 14.26 10.38
N VAL A 17 -14.86 13.64 9.25
CA VAL A 17 -13.85 13.20 8.26
C VAL A 17 -13.19 14.40 7.58
N VAL A 18 -13.96 15.45 7.27
CA VAL A 18 -13.41 16.69 6.68
C VAL A 18 -12.54 17.45 7.69
N LEU A 19 -12.91 17.48 8.98
CA LEU A 19 -12.07 18.09 10.01
C LEU A 19 -10.74 17.34 10.21
N PHE A 20 -10.75 16.01 10.13
CA PHE A 20 -9.54 15.19 10.26
C PHE A 20 -8.58 15.40 9.08
N LEU A 21 -9.09 15.47 7.85
CA LEU A 21 -8.28 15.77 6.66
C LEU A 21 -7.71 17.19 6.69
N LEU A 22 -8.45 18.18 7.22
CA LEU A 22 -7.93 19.53 7.42
C LEU A 22 -6.87 19.63 8.54
N GLN A 23 -6.99 18.83 9.60
CA GLN A 23 -5.99 18.78 10.66
C GLN A 23 -4.70 18.09 10.21
N CYS A 24 -4.77 17.05 9.38
CA CYS A 24 -3.56 16.46 8.77
C CYS A 24 -2.83 17.44 7.84
N ALA A 25 -3.55 18.34 7.15
CA ALA A 25 -2.95 19.34 6.27
C ALA A 25 -2.28 20.52 7.00
N THR A 26 -2.60 20.76 8.27
CA THR A 26 -2.04 21.87 9.07
C THR A 26 -0.94 21.45 10.05
N VAL A 27 -0.68 20.15 10.15
CA VAL A 27 0.37 19.58 10.99
C VAL A 27 1.68 19.46 10.20
N SER A 28 2.21 20.60 9.73
CA SER A 28 3.62 20.69 9.28
C SER A 28 4.62 20.73 10.45
N SER A 29 4.16 20.57 11.70
CA SER A 29 5.00 20.73 12.90
C SER A 29 4.90 19.61 13.93
N PHE A 30 4.29 18.45 13.63
CA PHE A 30 4.52 17.28 14.48
C PHE A 30 5.86 16.64 14.10
N HIS A 31 6.90 17.12 14.77
CA HIS A 31 8.09 16.35 15.06
C HIS A 31 7.65 15.12 15.89
N ILE A 32 7.17 14.07 15.22
CA ILE A 32 7.08 12.75 15.84
C ILE A 32 8.53 12.37 16.13
N ALA A 33 8.90 12.45 17.41
CA ALA A 33 10.15 11.92 17.92
C ALA A 33 10.17 10.41 17.68
N PHE A 34 10.62 10.01 16.49
CA PHE A 34 11.11 8.67 16.21
C PHE A 34 12.35 8.46 17.07
N GLN A 35 12.14 8.01 18.31
CA GLN A 35 13.23 7.46 19.11
C GLN A 35 13.70 6.18 18.42
N SER A 36 14.79 6.32 17.68
CA SER A 36 15.64 5.27 17.14
C SER A 36 15.96 4.23 18.23
N VAL A 37 15.16 3.17 18.32
CA VAL A 37 15.57 1.93 18.97
C VAL A 37 16.61 1.29 18.06
N ARG A 38 17.90 1.55 18.33
CA ARG A 38 19.01 0.85 17.69
C ARG A 38 19.01 -0.59 18.19
N CYS A 39 18.49 -1.51 17.39
CA CYS A 39 18.83 -2.92 17.52
C CYS A 39 20.19 -3.14 16.86
N GLU A 40 21.20 -3.49 17.65
CA GLU A 40 22.51 -3.90 17.14
C GLU A 40 22.39 -5.24 16.38
N PRO A 41 22.91 -5.35 15.14
CA PRO A 41 22.98 -6.62 14.46
C PRO A 41 24.16 -7.46 14.98
N ARG A 42 23.86 -8.63 15.53
CA ARG A 42 24.85 -9.71 15.74
C ARG A 42 25.31 -10.24 14.38
N CYS A 43 26.51 -9.88 13.97
CA CYS A 43 27.18 -10.49 12.83
C CYS A 43 27.53 -11.96 13.13
N HIS A 44 26.89 -12.89 12.44
CA HIS A 44 27.36 -14.28 12.31
C HIS A 44 28.23 -14.40 11.05
N ARG A 45 29.47 -14.89 11.25
CA ARG A 45 30.45 -15.15 10.19
C ARG A 45 29.95 -16.22 9.21
N PRO A 46 30.17 -16.09 7.90
CA PRO A 46 30.13 -17.23 7.01
C PRO A 46 31.45 -18.01 7.06
N SER A 47 31.30 -19.33 7.16
CA SER A 47 32.35 -20.34 7.07
C SER A 47 32.83 -20.49 5.63
N ASP A 48 34.16 -20.64 5.51
CA ASP A 48 34.94 -20.91 4.32
C ASP A 48 34.35 -21.95 3.35
N ARG A 49 34.51 -21.68 2.04
CA ARG A 49 34.76 -22.71 1.02
C ARG A 49 35.37 -22.13 -0.27
N THR A 50 36.70 -22.21 -0.32
CA THR A 50 37.54 -22.73 -1.41
C THR A 50 37.36 -22.17 -2.82
N CYS A 51 38.28 -21.27 -3.19
CA CYS A 51 38.55 -20.81 -4.54
C CYS A 51 39.28 -21.88 -5.38
N LEU A 52 38.84 -22.08 -6.62
CA LEU A 52 39.59 -22.77 -7.66
C LEU A 52 40.15 -21.72 -8.63
N HIS A 53 41.48 -21.66 -8.70
CA HIS A 53 42.23 -20.84 -9.64
C HIS A 53 42.05 -21.32 -11.07
N ALA A 54 41.75 -20.41 -11.98
CA ALA A 54 42.12 -20.53 -13.38
C ALA A 54 42.75 -19.20 -13.81
N ALA A 55 44.03 -19.26 -14.16
CA ALA A 55 44.80 -18.18 -14.73
C ALA A 55 44.49 -18.08 -16.23
N ALA A 56 44.22 -16.86 -16.70
CA ALA A 56 44.42 -16.48 -18.09
C ALA A 56 44.65 -14.97 -18.13
N ASP A 57 45.88 -14.60 -18.46
CA ASP A 57 46.31 -13.24 -18.74
C ASP A 57 45.57 -12.69 -19.96
N ALA A 58 44.84 -11.59 -19.77
CA ALA A 58 44.40 -10.71 -20.85
C ALA A 58 44.41 -9.27 -20.31
N ASP A 59 45.46 -8.56 -20.70
CA ASP A 59 45.66 -7.12 -20.51
C ASP A 59 44.62 -6.36 -21.35
N ALA A 60 43.51 -5.97 -20.70
CA ALA A 60 42.53 -5.05 -21.24
C ALA A 60 42.12 -4.10 -20.11
N ASN A 61 42.72 -2.90 -20.12
CA ASN A 61 42.24 -1.71 -19.42
C ASN A 61 40.90 -1.26 -20.04
N ASP A 62 39.89 -2.11 -19.95
CA ASP A 62 38.50 -1.75 -20.19
C ASP A 62 37.96 -1.38 -18.80
N GLU A 63 38.13 -0.11 -18.41
CA GLU A 63 37.55 0.43 -17.20
C GLU A 63 36.04 0.21 -17.28
N ALA A 64 35.57 -0.88 -16.65
CA ALA A 64 34.16 -1.21 -16.58
C ALA A 64 33.43 0.05 -16.09
N PRO A 65 32.44 0.56 -16.84
CA PRO A 65 31.80 1.82 -16.49
C PRO A 65 31.32 1.72 -15.05
N GLU A 66 31.82 2.60 -14.17
CA GLU A 66 31.41 2.63 -12.77
C GLU A 66 29.89 2.55 -12.75
N LYS A 67 29.34 1.49 -12.14
CA LYS A 67 27.90 1.32 -12.00
C LYS A 67 27.40 2.50 -11.17
N ILE A 68 26.92 3.53 -11.86
CA ILE A 68 26.31 4.71 -11.26
C ILE A 68 25.18 4.19 -10.37
N LYS A 69 25.36 4.30 -9.05
CA LYS A 69 24.36 3.88 -8.07
C LYS A 69 23.09 4.73 -8.23
N GLY A 70 21.96 4.17 -7.80
CA GLY A 70 20.63 4.65 -8.17
C GLY A 70 20.34 6.14 -7.96
N ASP A 71 20.80 6.76 -6.86
CA ASP A 71 20.55 8.18 -6.60
C ASP A 71 21.26 9.11 -7.60
N ALA A 72 22.45 8.75 -8.07
CA ALA A 72 23.13 9.51 -9.13
C ALA A 72 22.45 9.31 -10.50
N LEU A 73 21.83 8.14 -10.74
CA LEU A 73 20.96 7.95 -11.91
C LEU A 73 19.68 8.77 -11.81
N ARG A 74 19.11 8.90 -10.61
CA ARG A 74 17.93 9.72 -10.33
C ARG A 74 18.22 11.20 -10.57
N GLU A 75 19.35 11.73 -10.10
CA GLU A 75 19.77 13.11 -10.37
C GLU A 75 19.97 13.37 -11.87
N LYS A 76 20.53 12.39 -12.58
CA LYS A 76 20.84 12.53 -14.01
C LYS A 76 19.63 12.38 -14.94
N THR A 77 18.69 11.50 -14.60
CA THR A 77 17.56 11.15 -15.48
C THR A 77 16.23 11.72 -15.03
N GLY A 78 16.10 12.09 -13.75
CA GLY A 78 14.83 12.45 -13.13
C GLY A 78 13.85 11.28 -13.00
N ILE A 79 14.23 10.07 -13.41
CA ILE A 79 13.37 8.89 -13.34
C ILE A 79 13.40 8.35 -11.92
N ARG A 80 12.21 8.26 -11.31
CA ARG A 80 12.02 7.74 -9.96
C ARG A 80 11.44 6.32 -10.03
N PRO A 81 11.94 5.36 -9.25
CA PRO A 81 11.25 4.09 -9.10
C PRO A 81 9.86 4.31 -8.53
N SER A 82 8.91 3.49 -8.99
CA SER A 82 7.54 3.49 -8.51
C SER A 82 7.48 3.20 -6.99
N LEU A 83 6.62 3.92 -6.27
CA LEU A 83 6.39 3.71 -4.84
C LEU A 83 5.43 2.54 -4.57
N HIS A 84 4.64 2.17 -5.58
CA HIS A 84 3.55 1.22 -5.43
C HIS A 84 4.00 -0.16 -4.98
N PRO A 85 5.12 -0.75 -5.43
CA PRO A 85 5.54 -2.08 -4.96
C PRO A 85 5.70 -2.15 -3.43
N THR A 86 6.24 -1.11 -2.79
CA THR A 86 6.36 -1.08 -1.32
C THR A 86 5.00 -0.91 -0.65
N THR A 87 4.14 -0.04 -1.19
CA THR A 87 2.76 0.15 -0.69
C THR A 87 1.92 -1.12 -0.81
N ILE A 88 1.94 -1.78 -1.96
CA ILE A 88 1.20 -3.02 -2.23
C ILE A 88 1.67 -4.14 -1.29
N ASN A 89 2.98 -4.32 -1.14
CA ASN A 89 3.53 -5.31 -0.21
C ASN A 89 3.10 -5.06 1.24
N ALA A 90 3.08 -3.80 1.67
CA ALA A 90 2.61 -3.42 3.00
C ALA A 90 1.11 -3.71 3.18
N LEU A 91 0.29 -3.42 2.17
CA LEU A 91 -1.14 -3.71 2.18
C LEU A 91 -1.42 -5.22 2.17
N ALA A 92 -0.75 -6.00 1.33
CA ALA A 92 -0.85 -7.46 1.33
C ALA A 92 -0.43 -8.04 2.69
N GLY A 93 0.62 -7.49 3.30
CA GLY A 93 1.02 -7.81 4.68
C GLY A 93 -0.07 -7.51 5.69
N ALA A 94 -0.72 -6.35 5.60
CA ALA A 94 -1.82 -5.96 6.48
C ALA A 94 -3.05 -6.86 6.31
N LEU A 95 -3.42 -7.20 5.07
CA LEU A 95 -4.51 -8.16 4.78
C LEU A 95 -4.19 -9.54 5.38
N LYS A 96 -2.94 -9.99 5.29
CA LYS A 96 -2.51 -11.26 5.89
C LYS A 96 -2.53 -11.21 7.42
N THR A 97 -2.12 -10.10 8.04
CA THR A 97 -2.25 -9.89 9.48
C THR A 97 -3.70 -9.93 9.91
N ARG A 98 -4.58 -9.20 9.20
CA ARG A 98 -6.03 -9.24 9.42
C ARG A 98 -6.55 -10.66 9.37
N ALA A 99 -6.17 -11.43 8.36
CA ALA A 99 -6.66 -12.78 8.20
C ALA A 99 -6.14 -13.73 9.30
N THR A 100 -4.87 -13.63 9.66
CA THR A 100 -4.20 -14.60 10.56
C THR A 100 -4.50 -14.36 12.03
N ASP A 101 -4.66 -13.10 12.43
CA ASP A 101 -4.84 -12.70 13.82
C ASP A 101 -6.24 -12.11 14.03
N THR A 102 -7.16 -12.93 14.51
CA THR A 102 -8.54 -12.52 14.83
C THR A 102 -8.61 -11.50 15.98
N THR A 103 -7.54 -11.34 16.75
CA THR A 103 -7.43 -10.30 17.79
C THR A 103 -6.87 -8.99 17.27
N SER A 104 -6.41 -8.96 16.02
CA SER A 104 -5.89 -7.75 15.38
C SER A 104 -6.95 -6.67 15.28
N VAL A 105 -6.56 -5.41 15.49
CA VAL A 105 -7.46 -4.26 15.26
C VAL A 105 -7.91 -4.14 13.81
N LEU A 106 -7.24 -4.83 12.88
CA LEU A 106 -7.63 -4.88 11.48
C LEU A 106 -8.77 -5.89 11.21
N HIS A 107 -9.05 -6.79 12.16
CA HIS A 107 -10.10 -7.80 12.02
C HIS A 107 -11.50 -7.16 12.17
N LYS A 108 -12.39 -7.47 11.22
CA LYS A 108 -13.73 -6.85 11.13
C LYS A 108 -14.56 -7.03 12.41
N SER A 109 -14.45 -8.19 13.05
CA SER A 109 -15.18 -8.50 14.30
C SER A 109 -14.86 -7.58 15.47
N ASN A 110 -13.73 -6.88 15.44
CA ASN A 110 -13.24 -6.14 16.60
C ASN A 110 -13.80 -4.72 16.71
N ASN A 111 -14.60 -4.26 15.72
CA ASN A 111 -15.22 -2.92 15.69
C ASN A 111 -14.24 -1.80 16.09
N ALA A 112 -12.98 -1.93 15.63
CA ALA A 112 -11.89 -1.06 16.03
C ALA A 112 -12.18 0.39 15.60
N GLN A 113 -11.76 1.35 16.42
CA GLN A 113 -11.92 2.75 16.06
C GLN A 113 -11.00 3.09 14.88
N PRO A 114 -11.39 4.01 13.98
CA PRO A 114 -10.55 4.40 12.85
C PRO A 114 -9.13 4.82 13.24
N LEU A 115 -8.96 5.41 14.43
CA LEU A 115 -7.64 5.79 14.96
C LEU A 115 -6.76 4.58 15.26
N ASP A 116 -7.32 3.52 15.84
CA ASP A 116 -6.57 2.29 16.18
C ASP A 116 -6.10 1.59 14.89
N VAL A 117 -6.99 1.54 13.89
CA VAL A 117 -6.68 1.03 12.55
C VAL A 117 -5.57 1.85 11.89
N ALA A 118 -5.63 3.19 12.01
CA ALA A 118 -4.61 4.07 11.46
C ALA A 118 -3.25 3.86 12.14
N MET A 119 -3.21 3.69 13.47
CA MET A 119 -1.96 3.41 14.21
C MET A 119 -1.35 2.06 13.81
N ALA A 120 -2.18 1.01 13.69
CA ALA A 120 -1.71 -0.29 13.22
C ALA A 120 -1.21 -0.22 11.76
N GLY A 121 -1.94 0.47 10.88
CA GLY A 121 -1.53 0.69 9.50
C GLY A 121 -0.20 1.44 9.37
N ALA A 122 0.01 2.48 10.19
CA ALA A 122 1.26 3.24 10.22
C ALA A 122 2.44 2.36 10.68
N SER A 123 2.23 1.52 11.70
CA SER A 123 3.23 0.56 12.17
C SER A 123 3.61 -0.45 11.08
N ILE A 124 2.63 -1.00 10.37
CA ILE A 124 2.86 -1.91 9.25
C ILE A 124 3.63 -1.22 8.13
N ALA A 125 3.19 -0.04 7.70
CA ALA A 125 3.88 0.72 6.66
C ALA A 125 5.34 1.01 7.02
N SER A 126 5.59 1.44 8.26
CA SER A 126 6.95 1.70 8.78
C SER A 126 7.85 0.47 8.66
N ASN A 127 7.36 -0.72 9.03
CA ASN A 127 8.14 -1.96 8.92
C ASN A 127 8.54 -2.27 7.47
N PHE A 128 7.67 -2.02 6.49
CA PHE A 128 7.98 -2.25 5.08
C PHE A 128 8.89 -1.16 4.51
N ILE A 129 8.75 0.09 4.94
CA ILE A 129 9.64 1.20 4.59
C ILE A 129 11.06 0.92 5.10
N VAL A 130 11.22 0.52 6.36
CA VAL A 130 12.52 0.17 6.94
C VAL A 130 13.18 -0.95 6.15
N LYS A 131 12.46 -2.04 5.85
CA LYS A 131 12.98 -3.13 5.00
C LYS A 131 13.40 -2.64 3.61
N ARG A 132 12.65 -1.72 3.01
CA ARG A 132 13.00 -1.12 1.71
C ARG A 132 14.26 -0.26 1.79
N GLN A 133 14.42 0.50 2.87
CA GLN A 133 15.60 1.32 3.15
C GLN A 133 16.84 0.46 3.44
N GLU A 134 16.71 -0.66 4.15
CA GLU A 134 17.81 -1.61 4.36
C GLU A 134 18.30 -2.20 3.03
N ASN A 135 17.38 -2.53 2.12
CA ASN A 135 17.73 -3.00 0.78
C ASN A 135 18.25 -1.89 -0.14
N SER A 136 18.02 -0.62 0.20
CA SER A 136 18.44 0.53 -0.62
C SER A 136 19.96 0.71 -0.67
N ASP A 137 20.70 0.17 0.29
CA ASP A 137 22.15 0.23 0.27
C ASP A 137 22.75 -0.62 -0.87
N GLN A 138 21.95 -1.56 -1.43
CA GLN A 138 22.34 -2.42 -2.55
C GLN A 138 22.04 -1.79 -3.92
N ASP A 139 20.89 -1.13 -4.08
CA ASP A 139 20.48 -0.48 -5.34
C ASP A 139 20.85 1.02 -5.40
N GLY A 140 21.20 1.61 -4.26
CA GLY A 140 21.51 3.01 -4.10
C GLY A 140 20.30 3.94 -4.26
N MET A 141 19.07 3.47 -4.04
CA MET A 141 17.85 4.27 -4.17
C MET A 141 17.12 4.40 -2.85
N LYS A 142 17.50 5.42 -2.07
CA LYS A 142 16.87 5.72 -0.79
C LYS A 142 15.55 6.46 -0.99
N LEU A 143 14.53 6.05 -0.23
CA LEU A 143 13.29 6.81 -0.16
C LEU A 143 13.57 8.13 0.57
N THR A 144 13.07 9.21 0.01
CA THR A 144 12.97 10.51 0.68
C THR A 144 11.84 10.50 1.70
N VAL A 145 11.90 11.40 2.68
CA VAL A 145 10.85 11.56 3.70
C VAL A 145 9.47 11.73 3.08
N ALA A 146 9.35 12.48 1.97
CA ALA A 146 8.08 12.65 1.28
C ALA A 146 7.53 11.33 0.70
N GLU A 147 8.39 10.46 0.15
CA GLU A 147 7.96 9.14 -0.35
C GLU A 147 7.54 8.22 0.78
N GLU A 148 8.29 8.21 1.88
CA GLU A 148 7.92 7.42 3.06
C GLU A 148 6.55 7.83 3.59
N GLN A 149 6.30 9.15 3.66
CA GLN A 149 5.00 9.71 4.04
C GLN A 149 3.90 9.34 3.06
N THR A 150 4.15 9.36 1.75
CA THR A 150 3.18 8.94 0.73
C THR A 150 2.83 7.46 0.86
N ILE A 151 3.83 6.59 1.04
CA ILE A 151 3.62 5.15 1.25
C ILE A 151 2.80 4.93 2.52
N ALA A 152 3.20 5.54 3.64
CA ALA A 152 2.48 5.41 4.91
C ALA A 152 1.03 5.94 4.82
N GLY A 153 0.85 7.10 4.21
CA GLY A 153 -0.46 7.73 4.02
C GLY A 153 -1.41 6.86 3.18
N ARG A 154 -0.91 6.25 2.10
CA ARG A 154 -1.69 5.32 1.26
C ARG A 154 -2.07 4.06 2.02
N VAL A 155 -1.13 3.42 2.71
CA VAL A 155 -1.40 2.22 3.52
C VAL A 155 -2.48 2.51 4.57
N VAL A 156 -2.32 3.58 5.34
CA VAL A 156 -3.30 4.00 6.35
C VAL A 156 -4.64 4.36 5.71
N GLY A 157 -4.62 5.11 4.61
CA GLY A 157 -5.81 5.56 3.91
C GLY A 157 -6.69 4.43 3.39
N VAL A 158 -6.06 3.38 2.84
CA VAL A 158 -6.73 2.15 2.41
C VAL A 158 -7.27 1.38 3.62
N LEU A 159 -6.46 1.13 4.65
CA LEU A 159 -6.88 0.31 5.81
C LEU A 159 -8.03 0.93 6.60
N VAL A 160 -8.04 2.26 6.76
CA VAL A 160 -9.14 2.98 7.42
C VAL A 160 -10.45 2.92 6.62
N ARG A 161 -10.38 2.70 5.29
CA ARG A 161 -11.52 2.63 4.37
C ARG A 161 -11.75 1.23 3.81
N LEU A 162 -11.18 0.21 4.46
CA LEU A 162 -11.02 -1.10 3.86
C LEU A 162 -12.37 -1.73 3.49
N GLU A 163 -13.37 -1.63 4.37
CA GLU A 163 -14.71 -2.18 4.13
C GLU A 163 -15.43 -1.53 2.93
N ASP A 164 -15.37 -0.20 2.81
CA ASP A 164 -15.98 0.53 1.70
C ASP A 164 -15.29 0.19 0.37
N LEU A 165 -13.96 0.09 0.39
CA LEU A 165 -13.16 -0.25 -0.79
C LEU A 165 -13.37 -1.71 -1.22
N GLU A 166 -13.46 -2.66 -0.28
CA GLU A 166 -13.76 -4.07 -0.58
C GLU A 166 -15.16 -4.24 -1.18
N THR A 167 -16.15 -3.53 -0.62
CA THR A 167 -17.52 -3.50 -1.17
C THR A 167 -17.53 -2.94 -2.59
N THR A 168 -16.80 -1.84 -2.83
CA THR A 168 -16.68 -1.20 -4.14
C THR A 168 -15.98 -2.09 -5.15
N LEU A 169 -14.90 -2.76 -4.72
CA LEU A 169 -14.13 -3.70 -5.53
C LEU A 169 -15.01 -4.85 -6.04
N TYR A 170 -15.74 -5.50 -5.13
CA TYR A 170 -16.66 -6.56 -5.49
C TYR A 170 -17.76 -6.07 -6.44
N ALA A 171 -18.39 -4.93 -6.11
CA ALA A 171 -19.46 -4.37 -6.93
C ALA A 171 -19.02 -4.05 -8.36
N LYS A 172 -17.80 -3.55 -8.56
CA LYS A 172 -17.24 -3.29 -9.89
C LYS A 172 -16.94 -4.59 -10.65
N ALA A 173 -16.33 -5.58 -10.01
CA ALA A 173 -16.09 -6.88 -10.64
C ALA A 173 -17.40 -7.59 -11.02
N ALA A 174 -18.41 -7.56 -10.15
CA ALA A 174 -19.69 -8.23 -10.38
C ALA A 174 -20.51 -7.64 -11.54
N GLN A 175 -20.28 -6.38 -11.93
CA GLN A 175 -20.95 -5.76 -13.08
C GLN A 175 -20.45 -6.30 -14.43
N VAL A 176 -19.30 -6.97 -14.44
CA VAL A 176 -18.63 -7.42 -15.66
C VAL A 176 -18.99 -8.88 -15.93
N GLY A 177 -19.93 -9.10 -16.84
CA GLY A 177 -20.47 -10.44 -17.11
C GLY A 177 -19.45 -11.48 -17.57
N TRP A 178 -18.31 -11.07 -18.14
CA TRP A 178 -17.26 -12.03 -18.54
C TRP A 178 -16.49 -12.60 -17.36
N ILE A 179 -16.34 -11.85 -16.25
CA ILE A 179 -15.67 -12.34 -15.04
C ILE A 179 -16.41 -13.56 -14.50
N ASP A 180 -17.75 -13.48 -14.40
CA ASP A 180 -18.56 -14.62 -13.97
C ASP A 180 -18.53 -15.78 -14.97
N LYS A 181 -18.63 -15.45 -16.27
CA LYS A 181 -18.65 -16.45 -17.35
C LYS A 181 -17.37 -17.29 -17.42
N PHE A 182 -16.21 -16.67 -17.18
CA PHE A 182 -14.90 -17.32 -17.29
C PHE A 182 -14.26 -17.65 -15.94
N ASN A 183 -14.94 -17.33 -14.82
CA ASN A 183 -14.46 -17.55 -13.46
C ASN A 183 -13.13 -16.84 -13.15
N GLU A 184 -12.99 -15.61 -13.63
CA GLU A 184 -11.76 -14.81 -13.52
C GLU A 184 -11.74 -13.91 -12.26
N TRP A 185 -12.59 -14.18 -11.27
CA TRP A 185 -12.72 -13.39 -10.03
C TRP A 185 -11.38 -13.18 -9.30
N GLY A 186 -10.53 -14.20 -9.30
CA GLY A 186 -9.21 -14.15 -8.66
C GLY A 186 -8.27 -13.11 -9.27
N THR A 187 -8.44 -12.75 -10.55
CA THR A 187 -7.63 -11.71 -11.20
C THR A 187 -7.90 -10.31 -10.66
N PHE A 188 -9.01 -10.12 -9.95
CA PHE A 188 -9.37 -8.88 -9.24
C PHE A 188 -9.19 -9.00 -7.72
N GLY A 189 -8.68 -10.14 -7.23
CA GLY A 189 -8.53 -10.39 -5.81
C GLY A 189 -9.86 -10.49 -5.06
N VAL A 190 -10.91 -10.98 -5.73
CA VAL A 190 -12.24 -11.21 -5.15
C VAL A 190 -12.69 -12.65 -5.32
N LEU A 191 -13.61 -13.09 -4.45
CA LEU A 191 -14.26 -14.39 -4.56
C LEU A 191 -15.60 -14.28 -5.30
N LYS A 192 -16.00 -15.37 -5.96
CA LYS A 192 -17.33 -15.47 -6.55
C LYS A 192 -18.39 -15.48 -5.45
N GLY A 193 -19.34 -14.55 -5.49
CA GLY A 193 -20.38 -14.43 -4.47
C GLY A 193 -19.88 -13.87 -3.14
N GLU A 194 -18.77 -13.12 -3.15
CA GLU A 194 -18.16 -12.55 -1.94
C GLU A 194 -19.14 -11.70 -1.10
N ASP A 195 -20.17 -11.10 -1.72
CA ASP A 195 -21.22 -10.36 -1.00
C ASP A 195 -22.08 -11.22 -0.05
N ALA A 196 -22.14 -12.53 -0.29
CA ALA A 196 -22.88 -13.49 0.51
C ALA A 196 -21.98 -14.37 1.39
N LEU A 197 -20.65 -14.28 1.24
CA LEU A 197 -19.68 -15.06 2.01
C LEU A 197 -19.43 -14.43 3.39
N ASP A 198 -18.95 -15.26 4.32
CA ASP A 198 -18.39 -14.73 5.55
C ASP A 198 -17.02 -14.09 5.24
N ILE A 199 -16.65 -13.05 5.98
CA ILE A 199 -15.33 -12.43 5.87
C ILE A 199 -14.22 -13.45 6.13
N ASP A 200 -14.52 -14.48 6.92
CA ASP A 200 -13.60 -15.57 7.22
C ASP A 200 -13.24 -16.40 5.97
N ASP A 201 -14.16 -16.58 5.02
CA ASP A 201 -13.87 -17.26 3.74
C ASP A 201 -12.84 -16.48 2.90
N VAL A 202 -13.01 -15.15 2.85
CA VAL A 202 -12.07 -14.25 2.17
C VAL A 202 -10.73 -14.24 2.89
N ASN A 203 -10.74 -14.19 4.22
CA ASN A 203 -9.53 -14.22 5.03
C ASN A 203 -8.77 -15.54 4.85
N ASP A 204 -9.45 -16.67 4.78
CA ASP A 204 -8.83 -17.97 4.53
C ASP A 204 -8.17 -18.00 3.14
N LYS A 205 -8.85 -17.47 2.11
CA LYS A 205 -8.22 -17.31 0.80
C LYS A 205 -6.98 -16.42 0.83
N VAL A 206 -7.01 -15.31 1.58
CA VAL A 206 -5.86 -14.40 1.76
C VAL A 206 -4.69 -15.07 2.49
N LYS A 207 -4.94 -15.99 3.43
CA LYS A 207 -3.88 -16.77 4.10
C LYS A 207 -3.22 -17.74 3.15
N ASP A 208 -4.03 -18.46 2.39
CA ASP A 208 -3.63 -19.63 1.60
C ASP A 208 -3.00 -19.25 0.25
N ASP A 209 -3.42 -18.13 -0.33
CA ASP A 209 -3.04 -17.70 -1.67
C ASP A 209 -2.35 -16.32 -1.64
N PRO A 210 -1.00 -16.29 -1.61
CA PRO A 210 -0.25 -15.04 -1.62
C PRO A 210 -0.49 -14.19 -2.87
N LEU A 211 -0.78 -14.82 -4.01
CA LEU A 211 -1.07 -14.09 -5.25
C LEU A 211 -2.41 -13.38 -5.13
N PHE A 212 -3.44 -14.07 -4.62
CA PHE A 212 -4.73 -13.46 -4.33
C PHE A 212 -4.60 -12.24 -3.40
N ALA A 213 -3.82 -12.36 -2.31
CA ALA A 213 -3.60 -11.26 -1.38
C ALA A 213 -2.91 -10.05 -2.04
N MET A 214 -1.92 -10.29 -2.91
CA MET A 214 -1.24 -9.25 -3.68
C MET A 214 -2.18 -8.57 -4.68
N THR A 215 -2.91 -9.34 -5.47
CA THR A 215 -3.86 -8.82 -6.46
C THR A 215 -4.97 -8.02 -5.79
N ARG A 216 -5.48 -8.47 -4.63
CA ARG A 216 -6.45 -7.71 -3.85
C ARG A 216 -5.86 -6.39 -3.34
N ALA A 217 -4.63 -6.41 -2.84
CA ALA A 217 -3.94 -5.19 -2.38
C ALA A 217 -3.71 -4.18 -3.52
N GLU A 218 -3.37 -4.65 -4.72
CA GLU A 218 -3.26 -3.81 -5.93
C GLU A 218 -4.59 -3.14 -6.26
N CYS A 219 -5.66 -3.93 -6.36
CA CYS A 219 -6.97 -3.40 -6.74
C CYS A 219 -7.51 -2.39 -5.70
N LEU A 220 -7.34 -2.69 -4.41
CA LEU A 220 -7.71 -1.78 -3.32
C LEU A 220 -6.91 -0.48 -3.34
N LEU A 221 -5.60 -0.55 -3.61
CA LEU A 221 -4.76 0.65 -3.74
C LEU A 221 -5.19 1.49 -4.94
N GLY A 222 -5.45 0.86 -6.09
CA GLY A 222 -5.92 1.55 -7.29
C GLY A 222 -7.24 2.29 -7.05
N LEU A 223 -8.22 1.62 -6.44
CA LEU A 223 -9.50 2.24 -6.06
C LEU A 223 -9.31 3.40 -5.07
N PHE A 224 -8.44 3.26 -4.07
CA PHE A 224 -8.16 4.35 -3.14
C PHE A 224 -7.55 5.57 -3.82
N ILE A 225 -6.56 5.36 -4.70
CA ILE A 225 -5.90 6.46 -5.40
C ILE A 225 -6.92 7.22 -6.27
N ASP A 226 -7.74 6.49 -7.02
CA ASP A 226 -8.73 7.08 -7.93
C ASP A 226 -9.89 7.78 -7.21
N THR A 227 -10.47 7.13 -6.20
CA THR A 227 -11.70 7.63 -5.56
C THR A 227 -11.44 8.59 -4.40
N VAL A 228 -10.23 8.57 -3.81
CA VAL A 228 -9.89 9.37 -2.63
C VAL A 228 -8.70 10.27 -2.87
N GLU A 229 -7.54 9.73 -3.25
CA GLU A 229 -6.30 10.52 -3.30
C GLU A 229 -6.38 11.63 -4.38
N ILE A 230 -6.64 11.26 -5.64
CA ILE A 230 -6.71 12.19 -6.76
C ILE A 230 -7.74 13.31 -6.52
N PRO A 231 -8.99 13.03 -6.12
CA PRO A 231 -9.97 14.07 -5.84
C PRO A 231 -9.56 15.03 -4.71
N GLN A 232 -8.78 14.57 -3.73
CA GLN A 232 -8.29 15.43 -2.66
C GLN A 232 -7.10 16.30 -3.12
N LEU A 233 -6.21 15.76 -3.96
CA LEU A 233 -5.12 16.50 -4.57
C LEU A 233 -5.58 17.49 -5.64
N GLN A 234 -6.76 17.32 -6.23
CA GLN A 234 -7.34 18.35 -7.09
C GLN A 234 -7.90 19.52 -6.28
N LYS A 235 -8.31 19.29 -5.03
CA LYS A 235 -8.84 20.32 -4.13
C LYS A 235 -7.74 21.12 -3.45
N GLY A 236 -6.63 20.48 -3.09
CA GLY A 236 -5.45 21.17 -2.55
C GLY A 236 -4.42 21.39 -3.65
N SER A 237 -3.73 22.53 -3.72
CA SER A 237 -2.67 22.75 -4.72
C SER A 237 -1.36 21.99 -4.41
N ASN A 238 -1.46 20.86 -3.70
CA ASN A 238 -0.32 20.08 -3.24
C ASN A 238 -0.10 18.90 -4.19
N GLY A 239 1.14 18.74 -4.67
CA GLY A 239 1.55 17.51 -5.36
C GLY A 239 1.93 16.41 -4.37
N VAL A 240 1.84 15.16 -4.81
CA VAL A 240 2.47 14.02 -4.12
C VAL A 240 3.60 13.46 -4.98
N PRO A 241 4.62 12.85 -4.36
CA PRO A 241 5.52 11.94 -5.07
C PRO A 241 4.74 11.01 -6.00
N ASP A 242 5.22 10.81 -7.23
CA ASP A 242 4.63 9.98 -8.30
C ASP A 242 3.34 10.49 -8.99
N ASP A 243 2.84 11.67 -8.59
CA ASP A 243 1.63 12.30 -9.15
C ASP A 243 0.36 11.43 -9.05
N SER A 244 0.30 10.49 -8.10
CA SER A 244 -0.86 9.59 -7.95
C SER A 244 -1.15 8.75 -9.19
N LYS A 245 -0.12 8.41 -9.96
CA LYS A 245 -0.29 7.56 -11.14
C LYS A 245 -0.67 6.15 -10.70
N ILE A 246 -1.59 5.53 -11.43
CA ILE A 246 -1.94 4.11 -11.26
C ILE A 246 -1.31 3.37 -12.43
N ASP A 247 -0.05 2.96 -12.33
CA ASP A 247 0.71 2.30 -13.42
C ASP A 247 0.95 0.80 -13.19
N PHE A 248 0.45 0.27 -12.09
CA PHE A 248 0.64 -1.12 -11.64
C PHE A 248 -0.56 -2.05 -11.92
N LEU A 249 -1.70 -1.50 -12.36
CA LEU A 249 -2.83 -2.28 -12.85
C LEU A 249 -2.69 -2.51 -14.36
N ASP A 250 -2.96 -3.74 -14.80
CA ASP A 250 -3.15 -4.03 -16.23
C ASP A 250 -4.39 -3.32 -16.80
N GLU A 251 -4.50 -3.34 -18.12
CA GLU A 251 -5.52 -2.58 -18.84
C GLU A 251 -6.94 -3.00 -18.46
N ASP A 252 -7.20 -4.31 -18.39
CA ASP A 252 -8.53 -4.85 -18.07
C ASP A 252 -8.95 -4.45 -16.65
N ARG A 253 -8.04 -4.57 -15.68
CA ARG A 253 -8.30 -4.13 -14.29
C ARG A 253 -8.50 -2.64 -14.20
N ARG A 254 -7.70 -1.85 -14.91
CA ARG A 254 -7.82 -0.40 -14.93
C ARG A 254 -9.18 0.03 -15.52
N GLU A 255 -9.57 -0.53 -16.66
CA GLU A 255 -10.84 -0.22 -17.31
C GLU A 255 -12.01 -0.50 -16.36
N ILE A 256 -12.03 -1.66 -15.71
CA ILE A 256 -13.14 -2.06 -14.84
C ILE A 256 -13.15 -1.30 -13.52
N LEU A 257 -11.97 -1.10 -12.91
CA LEU A 257 -11.89 -0.50 -11.58
C LEU A 257 -12.02 1.03 -11.63
N LEU A 258 -11.57 1.68 -12.69
CA LEU A 258 -11.48 3.14 -12.76
C LEU A 258 -12.51 3.80 -13.70
N SER A 259 -13.42 3.01 -14.29
CA SER A 259 -14.58 3.53 -15.06
C SER A 259 -15.66 4.16 -14.19
#